data_AF-A0A7W2Q1N2-F1
#
_entry.id   AF-A0A7W2Q1N2-F1
#
_cell.length_a   1.000
_cell.length_b   1.000
_cell.length_c   1.000
_cell.angle_alpha   90.00
_cell.angle_beta   90.00
_cell.angle_gamma   90.00
#
_symmetry.space_group_name_H-M   'P 1'
#
loop_
_entity.id
_entity.type
_entity.pdbx_description
1 polymer ?
#
loop_
_entity_poly.entity_id
_entity_poly.type
_entity_poly.pdbx_seq_one_letter_code
_entity_poly.pdbx_strand_id
1 'polypeptide(L)'
;MAKFRCRCAHVISLVGSPVSEEFTLVPNKLLYELAGRADKGRIPFDEFFDRIDVVGKEVIACPACGRVWIRKDEGAEYWPYLEEKE
;
A
#
# COMPACT_ATOMS: atom_id res chain seq x y z
N MET A 1 8.81 -11.99 -0.55
CA MET A 1 10.10 -11.60 -1.16
C MET A 1 10.84 -10.75 -0.14
N ALA A 2 12.04 -11.14 0.31
CA ALA A 2 12.74 -10.37 1.35
C ALA A 2 13.30 -9.03 0.85
N LYS A 3 13.47 -8.85 -0.47
CA LYS A 3 14.09 -7.66 -1.06
C LYS A 3 13.40 -7.30 -2.37
N PHE A 4 13.24 -6.01 -2.63
CA PHE A 4 12.71 -5.44 -3.86
C PHE A 4 13.72 -4.48 -4.49
N ARG A 5 14.00 -4.58 -5.79
CA ARG A 5 14.97 -3.71 -6.48
C ARG A 5 14.25 -2.66 -7.32
N CYS A 6 14.41 -1.39 -6.96
CA CYS A 6 13.87 -0.27 -7.73
C CYS A 6 14.67 -0.02 -9.03
N ARG A 7 14.05 0.67 -9.99
CA ARG A 7 14.68 1.13 -11.24
C ARG A 7 15.87 2.07 -11.03
N CYS A 8 15.95 2.79 -9.91
CA CYS A 8 17.14 3.57 -9.54
C CYS A 8 18.30 2.71 -8.99
N ALA A 9 18.19 1.39 -9.07
CA ALA A 9 19.09 0.38 -8.50
C ALA A 9 19.13 0.27 -6.98
N HIS A 10 18.43 1.13 -6.22
CA HIS A 10 18.25 0.97 -4.78
C HIS A 10 17.51 -0.33 -4.44
N VAL A 11 17.97 -1.06 -3.42
CA VAL A 11 17.39 -2.31 -2.94
C VAL A 11 16.66 -2.05 -1.63
N ILE A 12 15.36 -2.24 -1.64
CA ILE A 12 14.46 -2.10 -0.51
C ILE A 12 14.39 -3.45 0.21
N SER A 13 14.59 -3.43 1.53
CA SER A 13 14.45 -4.62 2.37
C SER A 13 13.02 -4.71 2.86
N LEU A 14 12.31 -5.77 2.48
CA LEU A 14 10.95 -6.07 2.92
C LEU A 14 10.97 -7.12 4.06
N VAL A 15 12.04 -7.09 4.87
CA VAL A 15 12.22 -8.03 5.99
C VAL A 15 11.70 -7.37 7.26
N GLY A 16 10.61 -7.92 7.81
CA GLY A 16 9.97 -7.45 9.04
C GLY A 16 8.79 -6.55 8.76
N SER A 17 7.58 -7.11 8.68
CA SER A 17 6.36 -6.32 8.47
C SER A 17 5.84 -5.75 9.81
N PRO A 18 5.39 -4.49 9.86
CA PRO A 18 5.38 -3.53 8.76
C PRO A 18 6.76 -2.86 8.53
N VAL A 19 7.24 -2.83 7.29
CA VAL A 19 8.40 -1.99 6.92
C VAL A 19 7.94 -0.59 6.50
N SER A 20 8.82 0.41 6.65
CA SER A 20 8.48 1.81 6.36
C SER A 20 8.22 2.11 4.87
N GLU A 21 8.72 1.24 3.99
CA GLU A 21 8.55 1.36 2.54
C GLU A 21 7.30 0.66 2.01
N GLU A 22 6.58 -0.10 2.84
CA GLU A 22 5.31 -0.77 2.51
C GLU A 22 4.13 0.13 2.86
N PHE A 23 3.22 0.29 1.91
CA PHE A 23 2.02 1.09 2.01
C PHE A 23 0.83 0.29 1.49
N THR A 24 -0.35 0.58 2.04
CA THR A 24 -1.62 0.11 1.48
C THR A 24 -2.30 1.28 0.78
N LEU A 25 -2.48 1.19 -0.54
CA LEU A 25 -3.26 2.16 -1.31
C LEU A 25 -4.74 1.86 -1.13
N VAL A 26 -5.46 2.79 -0.50
CA VAL A 26 -6.89 2.69 -0.19
C VAL A 26 -7.63 3.87 -0.80
N PRO A 27 -8.82 3.67 -1.41
CA PRO A 27 -9.66 4.79 -1.82
C PRO A 27 -10.05 5.67 -0.62
N ASN A 28 -9.75 6.97 -0.68
CA ASN A 28 -10.07 7.92 0.39
C ASN A 28 -11.54 7.86 0.82
N LYS A 29 -12.47 7.74 -0.14
CA LYS A 29 -13.90 7.62 0.14
C LYS A 29 -14.19 6.46 1.10
N LEU A 30 -13.63 5.29 0.82
CA LEU A 30 -13.79 4.12 1.69
C LEU A 30 -13.16 4.38 3.05
N LEU A 31 -11.93 4.91 3.09
CA LEU A 31 -11.23 5.19 4.36
C LEU A 31 -12.05 6.10 5.27
N TYR A 32 -12.59 7.21 4.75
CA TYR A 32 -13.40 8.14 5.52
C TYR A 32 -14.76 7.54 5.93
N GLU A 33 -15.39 6.75 5.07
CA GLU A 33 -16.61 6.02 5.43
C GLU A 33 -16.39 5.02 6.56
N LEU A 34 -15.31 4.24 6.50
CA LEU A 34 -14.94 3.29 7.56
C LEU A 34 -14.60 4.02 8.86
N ALA A 35 -13.83 5.11 8.79
CA ALA A 35 -13.48 5.92 9.97
C ALA A 35 -14.75 6.47 10.65
N GLY A 36 -15.70 7.00 9.88
CA GLY A 36 -16.96 7.49 10.41
C GLY A 36 -17.88 6.41 10.98
N ARG A 37 -17.77 5.16 10.51
CA ARG A 37 -18.47 4.01 11.11
C ARG A 37 -17.80 3.56 12.40
N ALA A 38 -16.47 3.53 12.44
CA ALA A 38 -15.70 3.16 13.62
C ALA A 38 -15.91 4.15 14.77
N ASP A 39 -15.86 5.45 14.50
CA ASP A 39 -16.13 6.52 15.47
C ASP A 39 -17.52 6.39 16.13
N LYS A 40 -18.51 5.95 15.35
CA LYS A 40 -19.88 5.70 15.83
C LYS A 40 -20.07 4.33 16.50
N GLY A 41 -19.00 3.56 16.69
CA GLY A 41 -19.05 2.21 17.25
C GLY A 41 -19.82 1.20 16.39
N ARG A 42 -19.96 1.45 15.08
CA ARG A 42 -20.75 0.62 14.16
C ARG A 42 -19.96 -0.51 13.50
N ILE A 43 -18.65 -0.51 13.67
CA ILE A 43 -17.75 -1.59 13.26
C ILE A 43 -16.69 -1.76 14.35
N PRO A 44 -16.30 -3.01 14.67
CA PRO A 44 -15.13 -3.27 15.51
C PRO A 44 -13.85 -2.90 14.74
N PHE A 45 -12.77 -2.71 15.50
CA PHE A 45 -11.46 -2.34 14.94
C PHE A 45 -10.94 -3.39 13.96
N ASP A 46 -11.13 -4.68 14.23
CA ASP A 46 -10.67 -5.75 13.33
C ASP A 46 -11.39 -5.70 11.97
N GLU A 47 -12.72 -5.48 11.96
CA GLU A 47 -13.50 -5.34 10.72
C GLU A 47 -13.05 -4.11 9.89
N PHE A 48 -12.52 -3.06 10.54
CA PHE A 48 -11.99 -1.90 9.83
C PHE A 48 -10.77 -2.28 8.95
N PHE A 49 -9.81 -3.04 9.50
CA PHE A 49 -8.64 -3.50 8.76
C PHE A 49 -9.00 -4.57 7.74
N ASP A 50 -9.88 -5.52 8.09
CA ASP A 50 -10.35 -6.54 7.15
C ASP A 50 -10.94 -5.91 5.88
N ARG A 51 -11.73 -4.84 6.03
CA ARG A 51 -12.31 -4.13 4.89
C ARG A 51 -11.27 -3.34 4.09
N ILE A 52 -10.24 -2.81 4.74
CA ILE A 52 -9.11 -2.18 4.05
C ILE A 52 -8.33 -3.22 3.26
N ASP A 53 -8.04 -4.39 3.84
CA ASP A 53 -7.24 -5.43 3.21
C ASP A 53 -7.93 -6.06 1.99
N VAL A 54 -9.27 -6.13 1.99
CA VAL A 54 -10.05 -6.66 0.85
C VAL A 54 -9.90 -5.80 -0.41
N VAL A 55 -9.77 -4.48 -0.27
CA VAL A 55 -9.70 -3.56 -1.42
C VAL A 55 -8.33 -2.91 -1.61
N GLY A 56 -7.50 -2.98 -0.58
CA GLY A 56 -6.22 -2.31 -0.49
C GLY A 56 -5.27 -2.92 -1.51
N LYS A 57 -4.54 -2.06 -2.21
CA LYS A 57 -3.45 -2.50 -3.08
C LYS A 57 -2.13 -2.30 -2.38
N GLU A 58 -1.31 -3.35 -2.35
CA GLU A 58 0.03 -3.25 -1.80
C GLU A 58 0.90 -2.34 -2.67
N VAL A 59 1.57 -1.40 -2.02
CA VAL A 59 2.41 -0.40 -2.65
C VAL A 59 3.76 -0.35 -1.97
N ILE A 60 4.83 -0.28 -2.76
CA ILE A 60 6.19 -0.05 -2.28
C ILE A 60 6.66 1.32 -2.75
N ALA A 61 7.05 2.20 -1.83
CA ALA A 61 7.65 3.49 -2.17
C ALA A 61 9.18 3.43 -2.01
N CYS A 62 9.91 3.77 -3.07
CA CYS A 62 11.37 3.79 -3.02
C CYS A 62 11.88 5.02 -2.25
N PRO A 63 12.57 4.87 -1.11
CA PRO A 63 13.03 6.00 -0.31
C PRO A 63 14.14 6.81 -1.02
N ALA A 64 14.86 6.19 -1.95
CA ALA A 64 15.96 6.83 -2.66
C ALA A 64 15.53 7.72 -3.83
N CYS A 65 14.39 7.44 -4.48
CA CYS A 65 13.97 8.19 -5.68
C CYS A 65 12.47 8.51 -5.74
N GLY A 66 11.72 8.24 -4.68
CA GLY A 66 10.28 8.50 -4.58
C GLY A 66 9.39 7.66 -5.48
N ARG A 67 9.93 6.71 -6.25
CA ARG A 67 9.11 5.91 -7.18
C ARG A 67 8.19 4.98 -6.42
N VAL A 68 6.91 5.04 -6.77
CA VAL A 68 5.86 4.19 -6.23
C VAL A 68 5.68 2.96 -7.12
N TRP A 69 5.60 1.78 -6.51
CA TRP A 69 5.42 0.49 -7.16
C TRP A 69 4.14 -0.15 -6.66
N ILE A 70 3.20 -0.43 -7.55
CA ILE A 70 1.89 -0.98 -7.21
C ILE A 70 1.91 -2.47 -7.54
N ARG A 71 1.56 -3.33 -6.57
CA ARG A 71 1.46 -4.78 -6.77
C ARG A 71 0.31 -5.10 -7.74
N LYS A 72 0.54 -6.05 -8.64
CA LYS A 72 -0.51 -6.59 -9.52
C LYS A 72 -1.49 -7.45 -8.72
N ASP A 73 -2.74 -7.46 -9.17
CA ASP A 73 -3.80 -8.28 -8.56
C ASP A 73 -3.50 -9.79 -8.69
N GLU A 74 -2.71 -10.20 -9.70
CA GLU A 74 -2.25 -11.58 -9.91
C GLU A 74 -0.72 -11.66 -9.82
N GLY A 75 -0.22 -12.38 -8.82
CA GLY A 75 1.20 -12.71 -8.67
C GLY A 75 2.01 -11.80 -7.73
N ALA A 76 3.33 -11.82 -7.92
CA ALA A 76 4.33 -11.07 -7.13
C ALA A 76 4.99 -9.93 -7.94
N GLU A 77 4.35 -9.52 -9.03
CA GLU A 77 4.84 -8.47 -9.91
C GLU A 77 4.36 -7.09 -9.47
N TYR A 78 5.17 -6.07 -9.73
CA TYR A 78 4.86 -4.68 -9.42
C TYR A 78 4.98 -3.81 -10.67
N TRP A 79 4.05 -2.88 -10.84
CA TRP A 79 4.11 -1.84 -11.86
C TRP A 79 4.59 -0.51 -11.27
N PRO A 80 5.51 0.20 -11.95
CA PRO A 80 5.86 1.54 -11.52
C PRO A 80 4.68 2.45 -11.80
N TYR A 81 4.22 3.17 -10.78
CA TYR A 81 3.38 4.34 -11.01
C TYR A 81 4.19 5.37 -11.80
N LEU A 82 3.62 5.86 -12.88
CA LEU A 82 4.18 6.92 -13.71
C LEU A 82 3.39 8.19 -13.41
N GLU A 83 4.06 9.17 -12.83
CA GLU A 83 3.50 10.53 -12.74
C GLU A 83 3.26 11.04 -14.15
N GLU A 84 2.02 11.46 -14.43
CA GLU A 84 1.71 12.14 -15.68
C GLU A 84 2.43 13.48 -15.67
N LYS A 85 3.27 13.70 -16.68
CA LYS A 85 3.89 15.00 -16.89
C LYS A 85 2.88 15.86 -17.64
N GLU A 86 2.58 17.04 -17.09
CA GLU A 86 1.81 18.10 -17.78
C GLU A 86 2.43 18.48 -19.13
#